data_AF-A0A5B8YYH8-F1
#
_entry.id   AF-A0A5B8YYH8-F1
#
_cell.length_a   1.000
_cell.length_b   1.000
_cell.length_c   1.000
_cell.angle_alpha   90.00
_cell.angle_beta   90.00
_cell.angle_gamma   90.00
#
_symmetry.space_group_name_H-M   'P 1'
#
loop_
_entity.id
_entity.type
_entity.pdbx_description
1 polymer ?
#
loop_
_entity_poly.entity_id
_entity_poly.type
_entity_poly.pdbx_seq_one_letter_code
_entity_poly.pdbx_strand_id
1 'polypeptide(L)'
;IYEETVKITRVRMATALPKVDISTIGTQAFDAYNFQVEVVDSLTDYVAYMQEVFDFEAIKTLVQRSDFTLYVDCLHGVSGPYVERIFHDVLGVPEASLHRTKVLPDFGGCHPDPNLTYASDLVHVMGLLPDGTPNPAMEHLSQVPDFGV
;
A
#
# COMPACT_ATOMS: atom_id res chain seq x y z
N ILE A 1 -28.12 -8.25 5.11
CA ILE A 1 -26.93 -9.07 4.75
C ILE A 1 -26.83 -10.30 5.66
N TYR A 2 -26.65 -10.17 6.98
CA TYR A 2 -26.56 -11.31 7.91
C TYR A 2 -27.71 -12.34 7.80
N GLU A 3 -28.96 -11.88 7.90
CA GLU A 3 -30.15 -12.76 7.81
C GLU A 3 -30.28 -13.50 6.47
N GLU A 4 -29.73 -12.96 5.38
CA GLU A 4 -29.74 -13.60 4.06
C GLU A 4 -28.58 -14.59 3.92
N THR A 5 -27.41 -14.29 4.48
CA THR A 5 -26.24 -15.20 4.43
C THR A 5 -26.49 -16.51 5.17
N VAL A 6 -27.26 -16.49 6.26
CA VAL A 6 -27.62 -17.71 7.02
C VAL A 6 -28.61 -18.62 6.28
N LYS A 7 -29.27 -18.12 5.22
CA LYS A 7 -30.20 -18.90 4.39
C LYS A 7 -29.49 -19.66 3.25
N ILE A 8 -28.21 -19.40 2.99
CA ILE A 8 -27.45 -20.07 1.93
C ILE A 8 -27.25 -21.54 2.30
N THR A 9 -27.90 -22.45 1.58
CA THR A 9 -27.79 -23.91 1.81
C THR A 9 -26.81 -24.61 0.89
N ARG A 10 -26.40 -23.96 -0.22
CA ARG A 10 -25.44 -24.52 -1.18
C ARG A 10 -24.75 -23.42 -1.99
N VAL A 11 -23.50 -23.68 -2.33
CA VAL A 11 -22.74 -22.92 -3.32
C VAL A 11 -22.61 -23.79 -4.57
N ARG A 12 -22.98 -23.26 -5.74
CA ARG A 12 -22.79 -23.96 -7.02
C ARG A 12 -21.39 -23.65 -7.52
N MET A 13 -20.61 -24.70 -7.79
CA MET A 13 -19.23 -24.58 -8.27
C MET A 13 -19.07 -25.31 -9.61
N ALA A 14 -18.38 -24.68 -10.56
CA ALA A 14 -17.97 -25.31 -11.80
C ALA A 14 -16.67 -26.09 -11.56
N THR A 15 -16.76 -27.27 -10.96
CA THR A 15 -15.59 -28.09 -10.58
C THR A 15 -14.77 -28.60 -11.77
N ALA A 16 -15.34 -28.58 -12.96
CA ALA A 16 -14.65 -28.94 -14.21
C ALA A 16 -13.91 -27.75 -14.86
N LEU A 17 -14.07 -26.53 -14.34
CA LEU A 17 -13.32 -25.37 -14.83
C LEU A 17 -11.83 -25.56 -14.46
N PRO A 18 -10.89 -25.37 -15.42
CA PRO A 18 -9.46 -25.43 -15.12
C PRO A 18 -9.06 -24.35 -14.10
N LYS A 19 -7.98 -24.63 -13.37
CA LYS A 19 -7.36 -23.61 -12.50
C LYS A 19 -6.79 -22.49 -13.38
N VAL A 20 -7.20 -21.27 -13.09
CA VAL A 20 -6.65 -20.05 -13.69
C VAL A 20 -5.30 -19.75 -13.07
N ASP A 21 -4.28 -19.48 -13.88
CA ASP A 21 -3.06 -18.86 -13.38
C ASP A 21 -3.31 -17.36 -13.17
N ILE A 22 -3.27 -16.92 -11.91
CA ILE A 22 -3.48 -15.52 -11.51
C ILE A 22 -2.17 -14.74 -11.36
N SER A 23 -1.02 -15.38 -11.63
CA SER A 23 0.31 -14.76 -11.54
C SER A 23 0.80 -14.18 -12.87
N THR A 24 0.13 -14.52 -13.97
CA THR A 24 0.49 -14.07 -15.32
C THR A 24 -0.59 -13.14 -15.86
N ILE A 25 -0.21 -11.91 -16.22
CA ILE A 25 -1.10 -10.96 -16.88
C ILE A 25 -1.55 -11.52 -18.23
N GLY A 26 -2.83 -11.35 -18.53
CA GLY A 26 -3.43 -11.72 -19.80
C GLY A 26 -4.80 -12.34 -19.65
N THR A 27 -5.33 -12.81 -20.78
CA THR A 27 -6.71 -13.25 -20.88
C THR A 27 -6.80 -14.75 -21.15
N GLN A 28 -7.56 -15.46 -20.33
CA GLN A 28 -7.81 -16.90 -20.42
C GLN A 28 -9.29 -17.13 -20.73
N ALA A 29 -9.59 -17.66 -21.92
CA ALA A 29 -10.95 -17.97 -22.36
C ALA A 29 -11.29 -19.44 -22.09
N PHE A 30 -12.52 -19.68 -21.65
CA PHE A 30 -13.09 -20.99 -21.35
C PHE A 30 -14.36 -21.19 -22.16
N ASP A 31 -14.19 -21.46 -23.47
CA ASP A 31 -15.28 -21.47 -24.46
C ASP A 31 -16.43 -22.42 -24.11
N ALA A 32 -16.12 -23.60 -23.55
CA ALA A 32 -17.12 -24.56 -23.10
C ALA A 32 -18.08 -24.02 -22.04
N TYR A 33 -17.73 -22.91 -21.39
CA TYR A 33 -18.49 -22.25 -20.34
C TYR A 33 -18.94 -20.83 -20.74
N ASN A 34 -18.59 -20.36 -21.94
CA ASN A 34 -18.76 -18.95 -22.35
C ASN A 34 -18.26 -17.99 -21.25
N PHE A 35 -17.06 -18.26 -20.74
CA PHE A 35 -16.47 -17.58 -19.58
C PHE A 35 -15.03 -17.18 -19.88
N GLN A 36 -14.59 -16.05 -19.33
CA GLN A 36 -13.24 -15.53 -19.52
C GLN A 36 -12.72 -14.93 -18.21
N VAL A 37 -11.42 -15.09 -17.98
CA VAL A 37 -10.71 -14.42 -16.90
C VAL A 37 -9.61 -13.56 -17.48
N GLU A 38 -9.58 -12.29 -17.09
CA GLU A 38 -8.52 -11.35 -17.42
C GLU A 38 -7.76 -11.02 -16.14
N VAL A 39 -6.48 -11.39 -16.11
CA VAL A 39 -5.55 -11.00 -15.06
C VAL A 39 -4.89 -9.71 -15.53
N VAL A 40 -5.16 -8.62 -14.81
CA VAL A 40 -4.66 -7.28 -15.14
C VAL A 40 -3.50 -6.88 -14.23
N ASP A 41 -2.69 -5.93 -14.68
CA ASP A 41 -1.73 -5.25 -13.81
C ASP A 41 -2.50 -4.45 -12.76
N SER A 42 -2.26 -4.73 -11.48
CA SER A 42 -3.00 -4.13 -10.38
C SER A 42 -2.61 -2.68 -10.08
N LEU A 43 -1.53 -2.15 -10.68
CA LEU A 43 -0.93 -0.87 -10.33
C LEU A 43 -1.17 0.21 -11.40
N THR A 44 -1.21 -0.20 -12.68
CA THR A 44 -1.13 0.68 -13.84
C THR A 44 -2.21 1.77 -13.84
N ASP A 45 -3.48 1.37 -13.74
CA ASP A 45 -4.59 2.31 -13.80
C ASP A 45 -4.61 3.26 -12.58
N TYR A 46 -4.27 2.75 -11.40
CA TYR A 46 -4.21 3.55 -10.19
C TYR A 46 -3.11 4.61 -10.27
N VAL A 47 -1.91 4.23 -10.74
CA VAL A 47 -0.78 5.17 -10.88
C VAL A 47 -1.09 6.24 -11.93
N ALA A 48 -1.67 5.85 -13.06
CA ALA A 48 -2.10 6.79 -14.09
C ALA A 48 -3.13 7.80 -13.53
N TYR A 49 -4.10 7.31 -12.75
CA TYR A 49 -5.10 8.18 -12.13
C TYR A 49 -4.48 9.12 -11.08
N MET A 50 -3.52 8.65 -10.28
CA MET A 50 -2.82 9.52 -9.32
C MET A 50 -2.01 10.62 -10.02
N GLN A 51 -1.39 10.32 -11.16
CA GLN A 51 -0.68 11.31 -11.99
C GLN A 51 -1.61 12.34 -12.63
N GLU A 52 -2.88 11.97 -12.89
CA GLU A 52 -3.90 12.90 -13.38
C GLU A 52 -4.41 13.82 -12.25
N VAL A 53 -4.59 13.27 -11.05
CA VAL A 53 -5.17 13.99 -9.91
C VAL A 53 -4.16 14.95 -9.24
N PHE A 54 -2.88 14.57 -9.18
CA PHE A 54 -1.85 15.34 -8.47
C PHE A 54 -0.73 15.82 -9.40
N ASP A 55 -0.16 16.98 -9.07
CA ASP A 55 1.05 17.47 -9.73
C ASP A 55 2.27 16.68 -9.26
N PHE A 56 2.59 15.60 -9.98
CA PHE A 56 3.73 14.74 -9.67
C PHE A 56 5.08 15.45 -9.86
N GLU A 57 5.17 16.48 -10.70
CA GLU A 57 6.43 17.23 -10.88
C GLU A 57 6.70 18.14 -9.66
N ALA A 58 5.65 18.76 -9.10
CA ALA A 58 5.76 19.47 -7.84
C ALA A 58 6.14 18.53 -6.68
N ILE A 59 5.54 17.34 -6.61
CA ILE A 59 5.87 16.34 -5.57
C ILE A 59 7.31 15.84 -5.73
N LYS A 60 7.77 15.54 -6.96
CA LYS A 60 9.17 15.20 -7.25
C LYS A 60 10.13 16.28 -6.74
N THR A 61 9.81 17.54 -7.00
CA THR A 61 10.61 18.68 -6.54
C THR A 61 10.72 18.68 -5.01
N LEU A 62 9.61 18.43 -4.30
CA LEU A 62 9.61 18.33 -2.84
C LEU A 62 10.47 17.17 -2.33
N VAL A 63 10.25 15.95 -2.84
CA VAL A 63 10.92 14.75 -2.30
C VAL A 63 12.41 14.66 -2.67
N GLN A 64 12.87 15.45 -3.63
CA GLN A 64 14.29 15.55 -4.00
C GLN A 64 15.06 16.59 -3.19
N ARG A 65 14.38 17.40 -2.36
CA ARG A 65 15.05 18.37 -1.50
C ARG A 65 15.89 17.67 -0.43
N SER A 66 17.11 18.15 -0.22
CA SER A 66 18.04 17.59 0.78
C SER A 66 17.59 17.79 2.23
N ASP A 67 16.69 18.74 2.48
CA ASP A 67 16.13 19.05 3.81
C ASP A 67 14.76 18.39 4.05
N PHE A 68 14.29 17.54 3.13
CA PHE A 68 13.05 16.79 3.26
C PHE A 68 13.32 15.29 3.36
N THR A 69 12.82 14.67 4.42
CA THR A 69 12.92 13.22 4.64
C THR A 69 11.54 12.60 4.68
N LEU A 70 11.37 11.48 3.99
CA LEU A 70 10.13 10.71 3.97
C LEU A 70 10.33 9.36 4.66
N TYR A 71 9.30 8.92 5.38
CA TYR A 71 9.18 7.57 5.93
C TYR A 71 7.77 7.07 5.60
N VAL A 72 7.66 6.02 4.79
CA VAL A 72 6.38 5.41 4.42
C VAL A 72 6.36 3.98 4.91
N ASP A 73 5.34 3.61 5.66
CA ASP A 73 5.19 2.27 6.20
C ASP A 73 3.90 1.61 5.73
N CYS A 74 4.02 0.45 5.11
CA CYS A 74 2.88 -0.27 4.57
C CYS A 74 2.38 -1.40 5.47
N LEU A 75 3.01 -1.66 6.62
CA LEU A 75 2.64 -2.72 7.56
C LEU A 75 2.45 -4.09 6.89
N HIS A 76 3.23 -4.39 5.84
CA HIS A 76 3.09 -5.60 5.01
C HIS A 76 1.72 -5.78 4.34
N GLY A 77 0.96 -4.69 4.22
CA GLY A 77 -0.32 -4.62 3.54
C GLY A 77 -0.19 -4.43 2.02
N VAL A 78 -1.33 -4.50 1.35
CA VAL A 78 -1.42 -4.41 -0.12
C VAL A 78 -1.02 -3.04 -0.69
N SER A 79 -0.90 -2.00 0.15
CA SER A 79 -0.40 -0.68 -0.26
C SER A 79 1.06 -0.71 -0.70
N GLY A 80 1.84 -1.70 -0.26
CA GLY A 80 3.28 -1.78 -0.51
C GLY A 80 3.71 -1.68 -1.97
N PRO A 81 3.21 -2.53 -2.89
CA PRO A 81 3.51 -2.44 -4.31
C PRO A 81 3.14 -1.08 -4.95
N TYR A 82 2.07 -0.43 -4.45
CA TYR A 82 1.69 0.90 -4.91
C TYR A 82 2.67 1.97 -4.41
N VAL A 83 3.14 1.82 -3.17
CA VAL A 83 4.13 2.72 -2.59
C VAL A 83 5.46 2.60 -3.32
N GLU A 84 5.92 1.39 -3.64
CA GLU A 84 7.11 1.19 -4.47
C GLU A 84 6.94 1.84 -5.86
N ARG A 85 5.84 1.55 -6.56
CA ARG A 85 5.61 2.11 -7.90
C ARG A 85 5.47 3.63 -7.91
N ILE A 86 4.76 4.21 -6.94
CA ILE A 86 4.50 5.67 -6.92
C ILE A 86 5.71 6.40 -6.35
N PHE A 87 6.15 6.06 -5.13
CA PHE A 87 7.18 6.83 -4.44
C PHE A 87 8.57 6.53 -4.99
N HIS A 88 8.92 5.27 -5.26
CA HIS A 88 10.25 4.94 -5.79
C HIS A 88 10.32 5.14 -7.30
N ASP A 89 9.61 4.32 -8.08
CA ASP A 89 9.80 4.29 -9.55
C ASP A 89 9.43 5.62 -10.22
N VAL A 90 8.35 6.26 -9.75
CA VAL A 90 7.81 7.47 -10.38
C VAL A 90 8.35 8.74 -9.73
N LEU A 91 8.32 8.87 -8.40
CA LEU A 91 8.72 10.11 -7.70
C LEU A 91 10.22 10.16 -7.33
N GLY A 92 10.92 9.03 -7.35
CA GLY A 92 12.37 8.96 -7.09
C GLY A 92 12.75 8.97 -5.60
N VAL A 93 11.83 8.63 -4.70
CA VAL A 93 12.11 8.44 -3.27
C VAL A 93 13.04 7.23 -3.10
N PRO A 94 14.11 7.31 -2.28
CA PRO A 94 14.96 6.16 -2.01
C PRO A 94 14.18 4.99 -1.38
N GLU A 95 14.46 3.74 -1.80
CA GLU A 95 13.85 2.54 -1.19
C GLU A 95 14.06 2.47 0.33
N ALA A 96 15.15 3.06 0.84
CA ALA A 96 15.45 3.13 2.27
C ALA A 96 14.41 3.90 3.10
N SER A 97 13.58 4.73 2.45
CA SER A 97 12.45 5.44 3.05
C SER A 97 11.13 4.65 3.02
N LEU A 98 11.11 3.49 2.35
CA LEU A 98 9.92 2.68 2.13
C LEU A 98 10.02 1.40 2.97
N HIS A 99 9.14 1.28 3.95
CA HIS A 99 9.19 0.25 4.97
C HIS A 99 8.02 -0.72 4.82
N ARG A 100 8.33 -2.01 5.00
CA ARG A 100 7.35 -3.11 5.01
C ARG A 100 6.43 -3.13 3.77
N THR A 101 6.96 -2.81 2.60
CA THR A 101 6.25 -2.81 1.30
C THR A 101 5.96 -4.21 0.76
N LYS A 102 6.67 -5.24 1.24
CA LYS A 102 6.37 -6.63 0.87
C LYS A 102 5.06 -7.11 1.49
N VAL A 103 4.10 -7.51 0.66
CA VAL A 103 2.82 -8.08 1.11
C VAL A 103 3.04 -9.43 1.81
N LEU A 104 2.51 -9.59 3.03
CA LEU A 104 2.54 -10.84 3.77
C LEU A 104 1.14 -11.23 4.24
N PRO A 105 0.77 -12.53 4.23
CA PRO A 105 -0.58 -12.98 4.57
C PRO A 105 -0.95 -12.74 6.05
N ASP A 106 0.05 -12.60 6.91
CA ASP A 106 -0.07 -12.34 8.35
C ASP A 106 0.43 -10.94 8.73
N PHE A 107 0.66 -10.07 7.74
CA PHE A 107 1.20 -8.72 7.92
C PHE A 107 2.54 -8.68 8.68
N GLY A 108 3.32 -9.76 8.63
CA GLY A 108 4.57 -9.87 9.40
C GLY A 108 4.35 -9.95 10.91
N GLY A 109 3.16 -10.37 11.35
CA GLY A 109 2.75 -10.37 12.76
C GLY A 109 2.30 -9.00 13.28
N CYS A 110 2.31 -7.97 12.45
CA CYS A 110 1.81 -6.64 12.78
C CYS A 110 0.28 -6.57 12.66
N HIS A 111 -0.33 -5.59 13.32
CA HIS A 111 -1.74 -5.29 13.13
C HIS A 111 -1.88 -4.24 12.01
N PRO A 112 -2.59 -4.53 10.90
CA PRO A 112 -2.66 -3.64 9.73
C PRO A 112 -3.73 -2.55 9.90
N ASP A 113 -3.74 -1.88 11.06
CA ASP A 113 -4.63 -0.77 11.36
C ASP A 113 -3.80 0.42 11.85
N PRO A 114 -3.67 1.50 11.07
CA PRO A 114 -2.80 2.61 11.41
C PRO A 114 -3.42 3.44 12.54
N ASN A 115 -3.03 3.13 13.78
CA ASN A 115 -3.35 3.92 14.97
C ASN A 115 -2.14 3.99 15.92
N LEU A 116 -2.24 4.84 16.95
CA LEU A 116 -1.11 5.11 17.86
C LEU A 116 -0.57 3.86 18.58
N THR A 117 -1.41 2.84 18.76
CA THR A 117 -1.04 1.58 19.41
C THR A 117 -0.33 0.65 18.43
N TYR A 118 -0.88 0.46 17.24
CA TYR A 118 -0.44 -0.59 16.31
C TYR A 118 0.63 -0.12 15.31
N ALA A 119 0.68 1.18 15.01
CA ALA A 119 1.73 1.80 14.20
C ALA A 119 2.83 2.44 15.09
N SER A 120 3.15 1.80 16.22
CA SER A 120 4.10 2.34 17.21
C SER A 120 5.47 2.67 16.63
N ASP A 121 5.91 1.90 15.62
CA ASP A 121 7.19 2.13 14.94
C ASP A 121 7.18 3.50 14.23
N LEU A 122 6.11 3.79 13.49
CA LEU A 122 5.94 5.08 12.83
C LEU A 122 5.83 6.21 13.85
N VAL A 123 5.03 6.02 14.91
CA VAL A 123 4.87 7.00 16.00
C VAL A 123 6.24 7.33 16.64
N HIS A 124 7.06 6.32 16.89
CA HIS A 124 8.39 6.48 17.46
C HIS A 124 9.36 7.19 16.50
N VAL A 125 9.36 6.79 15.21
CA VAL A 125 10.17 7.45 14.17
C VAL A 125 9.82 8.93 14.06
N MET A 126 8.54 9.28 14.19
CA MET A 126 8.07 10.68 14.18
C MET A 126 8.29 11.41 15.51
N GLY A 127 8.95 10.78 16.49
CA GLY A 127 9.31 11.43 17.76
C GLY A 127 8.19 11.50 18.79
N LEU A 128 7.22 10.58 18.73
CA LEU A 128 6.07 10.53 19.65
C LEU A 128 6.05 9.24 20.48
N LEU A 129 5.26 9.24 21.54
CA LEU A 129 4.89 8.08 22.34
C LEU A 129 3.50 7.55 21.91
N PRO A 130 3.13 6.29 22.26
CA PRO A 130 1.84 5.70 21.87
C PRO A 130 0.59 6.40 22.42
N ASP A 131 0.74 7.30 23.39
CA ASP A 131 -0.33 8.16 23.89
C ASP A 131 -0.42 9.51 23.15
N GLY A 132 0.42 9.72 22.13
CA GLY A 132 0.51 10.92 21.32
C GLY A 132 1.37 12.03 21.90
N THR A 133 2.00 11.82 23.07
CA THR A 133 2.89 12.83 23.67
C THR A 133 4.27 12.83 22.99
N PRO A 134 5.00 13.97 22.99
CA PRO A 134 6.37 14.02 22.48
C PRO A 134 7.28 13.05 23.20
N ASN A 135 8.14 12.36 22.45
CA ASN A 135 9.17 11.48 22.99
C ASN A 135 10.40 12.32 23.41
N PRO A 136 10.71 12.47 24.71
CA PRO A 136 11.80 13.32 25.18
C PRO A 136 13.19 12.87 24.69
N ALA A 137 13.33 11.59 24.32
CA ALA A 137 14.58 11.07 23.75
C ALA A 137 14.88 11.61 22.33
N MET A 138 13.88 12.21 21.67
CA MET A 138 13.97 12.70 20.29
C MET A 138 14.02 14.23 20.19
N GLU A 139 14.01 14.97 21.32
CA GLU A 139 14.00 16.45 21.37
C GLU A 139 15.13 17.12 20.59
N HIS A 140 16.28 16.45 20.45
CA HIS A 140 17.47 17.00 19.80
C HIS A 140 17.56 16.72 18.30
N LEU A 141 16.62 15.94 17.73
CA LEU A 141 16.75 15.35 16.39
C LEU A 141 16.04 16.12 15.27
N SER A 142 15.23 17.15 15.54
CA SER A 142 14.35 17.70 14.50
C SER A 142 14.49 19.22 14.33
N GLN A 143 15.12 19.64 13.23
CA GLN A 143 14.56 20.75 12.46
C GLN A 143 13.38 20.19 11.69
N VAL A 144 12.18 20.70 11.95
CA VAL A 144 11.00 20.37 11.16
C VAL A 144 11.26 20.90 9.74
N PRO A 145 11.17 20.07 8.69
CA PRO A 145 11.30 20.54 7.31
C PRO A 145 10.30 21.66 7.04
N ASP A 146 10.79 22.81 6.59
CA ASP A 146 9.93 23.90 6.16
C ASP A 146 9.39 23.57 4.77
N PHE A 147 8.07 23.41 4.63
CA PHE A 147 7.45 23.16 3.34
C PHE A 147 7.57 24.33 2.37
N GLY A 148 8.01 25.50 2.86
CA GLY A 148 8.21 26.70 2.06
C GLY A 148 6.87 27.34 1.67
N VAL A 149 6.89 28.67 1.60
CA VAL A 149 5.91 29.51 0.91
C VAL A 149 6.62 30.25 -0.20
#